data_AF-A0A0B7KL44-F1
#
_entry.id   AF-A0A0B7KL44-F1
#
_cell.length_a   1.000
_cell.length_b   1.000
_cell.length_c   1.000
_cell.angle_alpha   90.00
_cell.angle_beta   90.00
_cell.angle_gamma   90.00
#
_symmetry.space_group_name_H-M   'P 1'
#
loop_
_entity.id
_entity.type
_entity.pdbx_description
1 polymer ?
#
loop_
_entity_poly.entity_id
_entity_poly.type
_entity_poly.pdbx_seq_one_letter_code
_entity_poly.pdbx_strand_id
1 'polypeptide(L)' 'MEHKPLPAKRDRSNENLTRTIERLIRRCDKISLRGNFDVYLLVRRNNRYYEYNSASDSSFPASIDEISDFL' A
#
# COMPACT_ATOMS: atom_id res chain seq x y z
N MET A 1 -35.22 -27.36 21.73
CA MET A 1 -34.41 -27.11 20.51
C MET A 1 -33.09 -26.50 20.98
N GLU A 2 -31.97 -27.20 20.82
CA GLU A 2 -30.65 -26.66 21.14
C GLU A 2 -30.26 -25.59 20.12
N HIS A 3 -30.02 -24.36 20.59
CA HIS A 3 -29.40 -23.32 19.79
C HIS A 3 -27.89 -23.57 19.72
N LYS A 4 -27.41 -24.09 18.58
CA LYS A 4 -25.96 -24.12 18.31
C LYS A 4 -25.46 -22.68 18.08
N PRO A 5 -24.42 -22.22 18.80
CA PRO A 5 -23.84 -20.91 18.55
C PRO A 5 -23.23 -20.85 17.15
N LEU A 6 -23.47 -19.74 16.45
CA LEU A 6 -22.88 -19.48 15.15
C LEU A 6 -21.35 -19.44 15.27
N PRO A 7 -20.60 -20.04 14.33
CA PRO A 7 -19.15 -20.05 14.38
C PRO A 7 -18.60 -18.62 14.35
N ALA A 8 -17.64 -18.34 15.24
CA ALA A 8 -16.98 -17.04 15.30
C ALA A 8 -16.43 -16.65 13.93
N LYS A 9 -16.78 -15.45 13.47
CA LYS A 9 -16.36 -14.92 12.17
C LYS A 9 -14.84 -14.79 12.19
N ARG A 10 -14.12 -15.53 11.33
CA ARG A 10 -12.66 -15.44 11.22
C ARG A 10 -12.23 -13.99 10.95
N ASP A 11 -11.33 -13.46 11.77
CA ASP A 11 -10.74 -12.14 11.53
C ASP A 11 -9.79 -12.20 10.32
N ARG A 12 -10.22 -11.61 9.20
CA ARG A 12 -9.47 -11.52 7.95
C ARG A 12 -8.87 -10.13 7.72
N SER A 13 -8.83 -9.28 8.73
CA SER A 13 -8.42 -7.87 8.60
C SER A 13 -7.00 -7.72 8.04
N ASN A 14 -6.10 -8.65 8.37
CA ASN A 14 -4.73 -8.66 7.86
C ASN A 14 -4.63 -9.17 6.41
N GLU A 15 -5.38 -10.21 6.05
CA GLU A 15 -5.44 -10.70 4.65
C GLU A 15 -6.03 -9.65 3.72
N ASN A 16 -7.10 -8.97 4.17
CA ASN A 16 -7.73 -7.89 3.43
C ASN A 16 -6.78 -6.70 3.26
N LEU A 17 -5.99 -6.37 4.29
CA LEU A 17 -4.97 -5.33 4.19
C LEU A 17 -3.93 -5.71 3.13
N THR A 18 -3.32 -6.89 3.23
CA THR A 18 -2.28 -7.33 2.28
C THR A 18 -2.78 -7.25 0.84
N ARG A 19 -3.97 -7.78 0.55
CA ARG A 19 -4.59 -7.70 -0.79
C ARG A 19 -4.84 -6.25 -1.23
N THR A 20 -5.17 -5.36 -0.31
CA THR A 20 -5.39 -3.95 -0.62
C THR A 20 -4.08 -3.27 -1.00
N ILE A 21 -3.02 -3.52 -0.23
CA ILE A 21 -1.67 -3.01 -0.53
C ILE A 21 -1.17 -3.54 -1.88
N GLU A 22 -1.31 -4.83 -2.14
CA GLU A 22 -0.92 -5.42 -3.44
C GLU A 22 -1.63 -4.76 -4.62
N ARG A 23 -2.94 -4.49 -4.49
CA ARG A 23 -3.72 -3.80 -5.53
C ARG A 23 -3.25 -2.36 -5.73
N LEU A 24 -2.88 -1.69 -4.64
CA LEU A 24 -2.36 -0.32 -4.68
C LEU A 24 -1.02 -0.27 -5.41
N ILE A 25 -0.07 -1.13 -5.04
CA ILE A 25 1.24 -1.26 -5.70
C ILE A 25 1.07 -1.52 -7.20
N ARG A 26 0.21 -2.47 -7.58
CA ARG A 26 -0.06 -2.76 -9.01
C ARG A 26 -0.66 -1.57 -9.76
N ARG A 27 -1.35 -0.65 -9.09
CA ARG A 27 -1.87 0.57 -9.70
C ARG A 27 -0.77 1.62 -9.84
N CYS A 28 0.07 1.79 -8.82
CA CYS A 28 1.27 2.63 -8.89
C CYS A 28 2.19 2.23 -10.06
N ASP A 29 2.42 0.93 -10.21
CA ASP A 29 3.22 0.37 -11.31
C ASP A 29 2.65 0.70 -12.69
N LYS A 30 1.32 0.57 -12.85
CA LYS A 30 0.65 0.97 -14.10
C LYS A 30 0.73 2.47 -14.38
N ILE A 31 0.70 3.30 -13.34
CA ILE A 31 0.83 4.76 -13.48
C ILE A 31 2.25 5.09 -13.93
N SER A 32 3.26 4.51 -13.29
CA SER A 32 4.67 4.71 -13.65
C SER A 32 4.92 4.33 -15.12
N LEU A 33 4.50 3.13 -15.54
CA LEU A 33 4.68 2.64 -16.90
C LEU A 33 3.95 3.46 -17.98
N ARG A 34 2.78 4.04 -17.66
CA ARG A 34 1.95 4.75 -18.66
C ARG A 34 2.29 6.24 -18.76
N GLY A 35 2.71 6.84 -17.66
CA GLY A 35 2.94 8.27 -17.57
C GLY A 35 4.41 8.67 -17.60
N ASN A 36 5.34 7.70 -17.63
CA ASN A 36 6.77 7.96 -17.46
C ASN A 36 7.05 8.76 -16.18
N PHE A 37 6.35 8.41 -15.10
CA PHE A 37 6.47 9.02 -13.78
C PHE A 37 7.20 8.06 -12.83
N ASP A 38 8.00 8.62 -11.95
CA ASP A 38 8.47 7.90 -10.77
C ASP A 38 7.40 7.95 -9.67
N VAL A 39 7.14 6.81 -9.04
CA VAL A 39 6.11 6.61 -8.04
C VAL A 39 6.71 5.94 -6.82
N TYR A 40 6.53 6.59 -5.67
CA TYR A 40 6.86 6.03 -4.37
C TYR A 40 5.59 5.83 -3.55
N LEU A 41 5.55 4.72 -2.82
CA LEU A 41 4.47 4.38 -1.92
C LEU A 41 5.05 3.81 -0.62
N LEU A 42 4.77 4.48 0.49
CA LEU A 42 5.05 3.99 1.83
C LEU A 42 3.73 3.85 2.60
N VAL A 43 3.46 2.66 3.11
CA VAL A 43 2.30 2.40 3.97
C VAL A 43 2.75 1.78 5.29
N ARG A 44 2.37 2.42 6.39
CA ARG A 44 2.63 1.92 7.75
C ARG A 44 1.30 1.62 8.47
N ARG A 45 1.15 0.39 9.01
CA ARG A 45 0.04 0.02 9.89
C ARG A 45 0.52 -0.93 10.97
N ASN A 46 0.28 -0.58 12.24
CA ASN A 46 0.60 -1.44 13.41
C ASN A 46 2.01 -2.07 13.32
N ASN A 47 3.04 -1.24 13.11
CA ASN A 47 4.44 -1.64 12.95
C ASN A 47 4.79 -2.51 11.72
N ARG A 48 3.86 -2.71 10.79
CA ARG A 48 4.16 -3.24 9.46
C ARG A 48 4.41 -2.11 8.48
N TYR A 49 5.41 -2.29 7.62
CA TYR A 49 5.79 -1.37 6.57
C TYR A 49 5.65 -2.06 5.22
N TYR A 50 5.09 -1.34 4.27
CA TYR A 50 5.01 -1.72 2.88
C TYR A 50 5.61 -0.58 2.07
N GLU A 51 6.68 -0.87 1.34
CA GLU A 51 7.40 0.10 0.54
C GLU A 51 7.41 -0.36 -0.92
N TYR A 52 7.13 0.56 -1.82
CA TYR A 52 7.27 0.38 -3.25
C TYR A 52 7.91 1.65 -3.82
N ASN A 53 8.95 1.44 -4.62
CA ASN A 53 9.61 2.49 -5.36
C ASN A 53 9.73 2.02 -6.81
N SER A 54 9.16 2.78 -7.76
CA SER A 54 9.32 2.49 -9.19
C SER A 54 10.66 3.01 -9.73
N ALA A 55 11.29 3.95 -9.03
CA ALA A 55 12.57 4.50 -9.43
C ALA A 55 13.70 3.52 -9.11
N SER A 56 14.65 3.38 -10.03
CA SER A 56 15.92 2.70 -9.78
C SER A 56 16.86 3.49 -8.86
N ASP A 57 16.53 4.75 -8.58
CA ASP A 57 17.33 5.66 -7.77
C ASP A 57 16.88 5.63 -6.31
N SER A 58 17.80 5.35 -5.40
CA SER A 58 17.54 5.27 -3.96
C SER A 58 17.33 6.65 -3.30
N SER A 59 17.53 7.74 -4.05
CA SER A 59 17.31 9.12 -3.57
C SER A 59 15.84 9.59 -3.66
N PHE A 60 14.95 8.78 -4.25
CA PHE A 60 13.54 9.08 -4.40
C PHE A 60 12.69 8.41 -3.29
N PRO A 61 11.76 9.10 -2.57
CA PRO A 61 11.44 10.52 -2.59
C PRO A 61 11.81 11.24 -1.28
N ALA A 62 12.06 12.52 -1.50
CA ALA A 62 11.92 13.64 -0.57
C ALA A 62 10.59 13.56 0.22
N SER A 63 10.57 13.98 1.48
CA SER A 63 9.35 13.97 2.30
C SER A 63 8.18 14.70 1.61
N ILE A 64 6.92 14.45 2.00
CA ILE A 64 5.76 15.20 1.46
C ILE A 64 5.98 16.72 1.57
N ASP A 65 6.69 17.16 2.61
CA ASP A 65 7.03 18.56 2.87
C ASP A 65 8.09 19.10 1.88
N GLU A 66 8.90 18.24 1.27
CA GLU A 66 9.86 18.63 0.22
C GLU A 66 9.23 18.61 -1.18
N ILE A 67 8.13 17.88 -1.39
CA ILE A 67 7.43 17.80 -2.69
C ILE A 67 6.60 19.07 -2.94
N SER A 68 6.13 19.77 -1.90
CA SER A 68 5.32 20.99 -2.07
C SER A 68 6.05 22.15 -2.74
N ASP A 69 7.38 22.16 -2.71
CA ASP A 69 8.18 23.23 -3.34
C ASP A 69 8.26 23.11 -4.87
N PHE A 70 7.80 21.98 -5.44
CA PHE A 70 7.85 21.69 -6.87
C PHE A 70 6.48 21.71 -7.57
N LEU A 71 5.41 22.06 -6.85
CA LEU A 71 4.04 22.22 -7.37
C LEU A 71 3.58 23.68 -7.30
#